data_AF-A0A5J4Q433-F1
#
_entry.id   AF-A0A5J4Q433-F1
#
_cell.length_a   1.000
_cell.length_b   1.000
_cell.length_c   1.000
_cell.angle_alpha   90.00
_cell.angle_beta   90.00
_cell.angle_gamma   90.00
#
_symmetry.space_group_name_H-M   'P 1'
#
loop_
_entity.id
_entity.type
_entity.pdbx_description
1 polymer ?
#
loop_
_entity_poly.entity_id
_entity_poly.type
_entity_poly.pdbx_seq_one_letter_code
_entity_poly.pdbx_strand_id
1 'polypeptide(L)'
;MVELSRIGTLKDVASFLHISWDTVKGIQKRYLKRHYSNPDISNVKCIGIDEFAVAKGHIYKTIVGDLDTGRVIYIGQGKGADSLDKF
;
A
#
# COMPACT_ATOMS: atom_id res chain seq x y z
N MET A 1 16.66 8.96 -3.95
CA MET A 1 16.12 8.80 -2.57
C MET A 1 15.17 7.62 -2.44
N VAL A 2 14.12 7.51 -3.27
CA VAL A 2 13.18 6.38 -3.20
C VAL A 2 13.88 5.03 -3.44
N GLU A 3 14.88 5.00 -4.33
CA GLU A 3 15.67 3.80 -4.61
C GLU A 3 16.52 3.30 -3.42
N LEU A 4 16.94 4.20 -2.52
CA LEU A 4 17.68 3.80 -1.31
C LEU A 4 16.81 2.98 -0.35
N SER A 5 15.49 3.14 -0.40
CA SER A 5 14.56 2.32 0.38
C SER A 5 14.40 0.89 -0.17
N ARG A 6 15.03 0.56 -1.31
CA ARG A 6 15.10 -0.83 -1.83
C ARG A 6 16.21 -1.64 -1.17
N ILE A 7 17.15 -0.98 -0.50
CA ILE A 7 18.36 -1.60 0.08
C ILE A 7 18.45 -1.43 1.61
N GLY A 8 17.45 -0.80 2.24
CA GLY A 8 17.45 -0.56 3.69
C GLY A 8 16.13 0.01 4.19
N THR A 9 15.96 0.08 5.51
CA THR A 9 14.74 0.61 6.12
C THR A 9 14.64 2.13 5.97
N LEU A 10 13.44 2.70 6.18
CA LEU A 10 13.27 4.17 6.21
C LEU A 10 14.19 4.86 7.22
N LYS A 11 14.54 4.17 8.32
CA LYS A 11 15.45 4.68 9.35
C LYS A 11 16.89 4.68 8.85
N ASP A 12 17.31 3.64 8.15
CA ASP A 12 18.65 3.55 7.57
C ASP A 12 18.86 4.62 6.50
N VAL A 13 17.85 4.83 5.64
CA VAL A 13 17.85 5.89 4.64
C VAL A 13 17.89 7.28 5.28
N ALA A 14 17.15 7.50 6.38
CA ALA A 14 17.16 8.76 7.12
C ALA A 14 18.55 9.02 7.73
N SER A 15 19.15 7.99 8.34
CA SER A 15 20.49 8.05 8.92
C SER A 15 21.55 8.33 7.85
N PHE A 16 21.50 7.63 6.71
CA PHE A 16 22.45 7.78 5.63
C PHE A 16 22.40 9.16 4.97
N LEU A 17 21.21 9.75 4.86
CA LEU A 17 21.00 11.07 4.25
C LEU A 17 21.04 12.24 5.24
N HIS A 18 21.25 11.97 6.54
CA HIS A 18 21.25 12.95 7.62
C HIS A 18 19.98 13.83 7.66
N ILE A 19 18.82 13.24 7.39
CA ILE A 19 17.51 13.93 7.45
C ILE A 19 16.56 13.22 8.41
N SER A 20 15.49 13.92 8.81
CA SER A 20 14.51 13.32 9.71
C SER A 20 13.79 12.13 9.05
N TRP A 21 13.47 11.13 9.85
CA TRP A 21 12.69 9.98 9.41
C TRP A 21 11.33 10.38 8.83
N ASP A 22 10.68 11.40 9.41
CA ASP A 22 9.42 11.94 8.92
C ASP A 22 9.54 12.56 7.52
N THR A 23 10.67 13.21 7.22
CA THR A 23 10.97 13.72 5.88
C THR A 23 11.06 12.58 4.87
N VAL A 24 11.78 11.50 5.20
CA VAL A 24 11.88 10.31 4.34
C VAL A 24 10.51 9.68 4.10
N LYS A 25 9.75 9.47 5.18
CA LYS A 25 8.40 8.93 5.13
C LYS A 25 7.46 9.80 4.31
N GLY A 26 7.56 11.12 4.43
CA GLY A 26 6.77 12.07 3.64
C GLY A 26 7.06 11.97 2.15
N ILE A 27 8.32 11.87 1.76
CA ILE A 27 8.74 11.69 0.37
C ILE A 27 8.21 10.37 -0.19
N GLN A 28 8.33 9.28 0.57
CA GLN A 28 7.82 7.96 0.18
C GLN A 28 6.30 7.97 0.02
N LYS A 29 5.56 8.57 0.95
CA LYS A 29 4.10 8.72 0.83
C LYS A 29 3.70 9.50 -0.42
N ARG A 30 4.38 10.60 -0.74
CA ARG A 30 4.11 11.38 -1.95
C ARG A 30 4.41 10.60 -3.23
N TYR A 31 5.52 9.86 -3.24
CA TYR A 31 5.88 9.00 -4.36
C TYR A 31 4.81 7.92 -4.59
N LEU A 32 4.42 7.21 -3.53
CA LEU A 32 3.40 6.15 -3.61
C LEU A 32 2.05 6.72 -4.07
N LYS A 33 1.64 7.86 -3.50
CA LYS A 33 0.40 8.53 -3.93
C LYS A 33 0.45 8.91 -5.41
N ARG A 34 1.57 9.42 -5.91
CA ARG A 34 1.69 9.83 -7.32
C ARG A 34 1.64 8.64 -8.29
N HIS A 35 2.20 7.49 -7.92
CA HIS A 35 2.35 6.35 -8.84
C HIS A 35 1.25 5.30 -8.71
N TYR A 36 0.58 5.22 -7.56
CA TYR A 36 -0.36 4.14 -7.24
C TYR A 36 -1.74 4.64 -6.78
N SER A 37 -2.05 5.94 -6.83
CA SER A 37 -3.39 6.41 -6.40
C SER A 37 -4.53 5.99 -7.31
N ASN A 38 -4.24 5.67 -8.58
CA ASN A 38 -5.25 5.34 -9.57
C ASN A 38 -4.80 4.10 -10.37
N PRO A 39 -4.98 2.89 -9.80
CA PRO A 39 -4.63 1.66 -10.50
C PRO A 39 -5.49 1.51 -11.76
N ASP A 40 -4.85 1.16 -12.87
CA ASP A 40 -5.56 0.78 -14.09
C ASP A 40 -6.11 -0.65 -13.94
N ILE A 41 -7.44 -0.77 -14.02
CA ILE A 41 -8.17 -2.03 -13.83
C ILE A 41 -8.70 -2.60 -15.15
N SER A 42 -8.45 -1.93 -16.27
CA SER A 42 -9.01 -2.30 -17.58
C SER A 42 -8.67 -3.72 -18.05
N ASN A 43 -7.56 -4.27 -17.57
CA ASN A 43 -7.04 -5.59 -17.97
C ASN A 43 -7.14 -6.65 -16.86
N VAL A 44 -7.80 -6.36 -15.75
CA VAL A 44 -7.93 -7.31 -14.63
C VAL A 44 -8.94 -8.39 -15.00
N LYS A 45 -8.52 -9.65 -14.99
CA LYS A 45 -9.39 -10.81 -15.34
C LYS A 45 -9.81 -11.61 -14.11
N CYS A 46 -8.94 -11.72 -13.11
CA CYS A 46 -9.18 -12.47 -11.90
C CYS A 46 -8.81 -11.64 -10.67
N ILE A 47 -9.74 -11.51 -9.73
CA ILE A 47 -9.52 -10.81 -8.46
C ILE A 47 -9.49 -11.78 -7.29
N GLY A 48 -8.62 -11.49 -6.33
CA GLY A 48 -8.56 -12.15 -5.03
C GLY A 48 -8.92 -11.15 -3.95
N ILE A 49 -9.73 -11.58 -2.99
CA ILE A 49 -10.13 -10.78 -1.84
C ILE A 49 -9.52 -11.42 -0.60
N ASP A 50 -8.77 -10.65 0.16
CA ASP A 50 -8.14 -11.11 1.41
C ASP A 50 -8.33 -10.10 2.53
N GLU A 51 -8.37 -10.58 3.77
CA GLU A 51 -8.51 -9.76 4.98
C GLU A 51 -7.28 -9.89 5.87
N PHE A 52 -6.66 -8.75 6.21
CA PHE A 52 -5.50 -8.75 7.10
C PHE A 52 -5.67 -7.76 8.26
N ALA A 53 -5.12 -8.13 9.42
CA ALA A 53 -5.12 -7.29 10.61
C ALA A 53 -3.94 -6.30 10.56
N VAL A 54 -4.25 -5.00 10.58
CA VAL A 54 -3.23 -3.94 10.45
C VAL A 54 -2.58 -3.59 11.79
N ALA A 55 -3.27 -3.85 12.90
CA ALA A 55 -2.78 -3.59 14.25
C ALA A 55 -3.47 -4.52 15.26
N LYS A 56 -2.80 -4.76 16.41
CA LYS A 56 -3.45 -5.36 17.57
C LYS A 56 -4.67 -4.52 17.95
N GLY A 57 -5.83 -5.16 18.12
CA GLY A 57 -7.11 -4.48 18.41
C GLY A 57 -8.16 -4.55 17.30
N HIS A 58 -8.09 -5.54 16.39
CA HIS A 58 -9.17 -5.88 15.45
C HIS A 58 -9.43 -4.84 14.35
N ILE A 59 -8.40 -4.11 13.92
CA ILE A 59 -8.49 -3.26 12.72
C ILE A 59 -8.20 -4.14 11.50
N TYR A 60 -9.27 -4.61 10.86
CA TYR A 60 -9.21 -5.40 9.63
C TYR A 60 -9.31 -4.51 8.41
N LYS A 61 -8.55 -4.85 7.38
CA LYS A 61 -8.66 -4.27 6.05
C LYS A 61 -8.82 -5.36 5.03
N THR A 62 -9.73 -5.12 4.10
CA THR A 62 -9.97 -5.95 2.92
C THR A 62 -9.07 -5.45 1.80
N ILE A 63 -8.30 -6.34 1.19
CA ILE A 63 -7.52 -6.07 -0.02
C ILE A 63 -8.23 -6.74 -1.19
N VAL A 64 -8.36 -6.02 -2.31
CA VAL A 64 -8.66 -6.61 -3.61
C VAL A 64 -7.38 -6.56 -4.43
N GLY A 65 -6.87 -7.73 -4.79
CA GLY A 65 -5.68 -7.90 -5.62
C GLY A 65 -6.01 -8.49 -6.98
N ASP A 66 -5.28 -8.07 -8.00
CA ASP A 66 -5.18 -8.80 -9.27
C ASP A 66 -4.40 -10.08 -9.03
N LEU A 67 -5.01 -11.24 -9.29
CA LEU A 67 -4.36 -12.54 -9.10
C LEU A 67 -3.32 -12.84 -10.19
N ASP A 68 -3.44 -12.22 -11.37
CA ASP A 68 -2.53 -12.44 -12.48
C ASP A 68 -1.23 -11.63 -12.31
N THR A 69 -1.34 -10.40 -11.81
CA THR A 69 -0.18 -9.50 -11.65
C THR A 69 0.29 -9.33 -10.20
N GLY A 70 -0.49 -9.79 -9.23
CA GLY A 70 -0.23 -9.60 -7.81
C GLY A 70 -0.39 -8.14 -7.34
N ARG A 71 -0.95 -7.26 -8.19
CA ARG A 71 -1.12 -5.84 -7.85
C ARG A 71 -2.33 -5.64 -6.95
N VAL A 72 -2.15 -4.87 -5.89
CA VAL A 72 -3.28 -4.39 -5.09
C VAL A 72 -4.03 -3.33 -5.87
N ILE A 73 -5.31 -3.60 -6.12
CA ILE A 73 -6.21 -2.71 -6.83
C ILE A 73 -7.00 -1.86 -5.84
N TYR A 74 -7.36 -2.42 -4.68
CA TYR A 74 -8.18 -1.72 -3.70
C TYR A 74 -7.92 -2.16 -2.28
N ILE A 75 -8.17 -1.23 -1.36
CA ILE A 75 -8.10 -1.46 0.07
C ILE A 75 -9.36 -0.88 0.71
N GLY A 76 -10.26 -1.76 1.14
CA GLY A 76 -11.42 -1.44 1.95
C GLY A 76 -11.08 -1.38 3.44
N GLN A 77 -11.76 -0.53 4.20
CA GLN A 77 -11.72 -0.59 5.66
C GLN A 77 -12.91 -1.41 6.17
N GLY A 78 -12.66 -2.36 7.08
CA GLY A 78 -13.70 -3.22 7.64
C GLY A 78 -13.51 -4.70 7.29
N LYS A 79 -14.53 -5.50 7.63
CA LYS A 79 -14.65 -6.92 7.27
C LYS A 79 -15.77 -7.08 6.25
N GLY A 80 -15.63 -8.06 5.36
CA GLY A 80 -16.71 -8.57 4.53
C GLY A 80 -17.07 -7.71 3.32
N ALA A 81 -18.16 -8.12 2.66
CA ALA A 81 -18.67 -7.55 1.43
C ALA A 81 -19.02 -6.06 1.54
N ASP A 82 -19.41 -5.58 2.73
CA ASP A 82 -19.75 -4.17 2.98
C ASP A 82 -18.57 -3.21 2.72
N SER A 83 -17.33 -3.71 2.76
CA SER A 83 -16.14 -2.93 2.42
C SER A 83 -15.91 -2.73 0.90
N LEU A 84 -16.69 -3.43 0.07
CA LEU A 84 -16.68 -3.42 -1.39
C LEU A 84 -17.78 -2.53 -2.00
N ASP A 85 -18.69 -1.94 -1.23
CA ASP A 85 -19.77 -1.08 -1.73
C ASP A 85 -19.31 0.18 -2.48
N LYS A 86 -18.00 0.50 -2.39
CA LYS A 86 -17.36 1.62 -3.08
C LYS A 86 -16.54 1.21 -4.31
N PHE A 87 -16.56 -0.07 -4.65
CA PHE A 87 -15.81 -0.65 -5.77
C PHE A 87 -16.64 -0.65 -7.05
#